data_AF-A0A316UP21-F1
#
_entry.id   AF-A0A316UP21-F1
#
_cell.length_a   1.000
_cell.length_b   1.000
_cell.length_c   1.000
_cell.angle_alpha   90.00
_cell.angle_beta   90.00
_cell.angle_gamma   90.00
#
_symmetry.space_group_name_H-M   'P 1'
#
loop_
_entity.id
_entity.type
_entity.pdbx_description
1 polymer ?
#
loop_
_entity_poly.entity_id
_entity_poly.type
_entity_poly.pdbx_seq_one_letter_code
_entity_poly.pdbx_strand_id
1 'polypeptide(L)'
;MAPLTSQELRLDSRNEHEDSATFSAPWNEIWTIGVSPQGGYSLSLMIQAAQAWVRLPSTHSHPTAAPHIDPLHVSATFVYPQSISKPLSIVVKPLKRGKGVTLAQVDLTQENTVVLTAKLYLTNFAARRGADPPIKGPSFPSHPCPLTKPGEVTSQSKHYGGKQVKFRELISMRRDDAFEERNKGKVAGAWFEITGDGERDGLADGKERGVGYHWLPIFCDMYLRPPEQRDLYPKGTAWWYPTLSLSIEYKRSLPQDVLLRRWGEVSWVDFTQDGQYDNSVQIWSHPADNHLLDPSMREEDGPQILAIARQVALSTPLGQQGGEKRRMQARSTSEQGEGKGAKL
;
A
#
# COMPACT_ATOMS: atom_id res chain seq x y z
N MET A 1 8.22 -7.05 21.06
CA MET A 1 8.19 -6.72 19.61
C MET A 1 7.52 -5.37 19.45
N ALA A 2 8.01 -4.49 18.57
CA ALA A 2 7.30 -3.26 18.25
C ALA A 2 5.93 -3.61 17.65
N PRO A 3 4.85 -2.84 17.93
CA PRO A 3 3.56 -3.09 17.32
C PRO A 3 3.73 -3.11 15.80
N LEU A 4 3.08 -4.08 15.14
CA LEU A 4 3.21 -4.29 13.70
C LEU A 4 2.79 -3.04 12.90
N THR A 5 2.06 -2.10 13.52
CA THR A 5 0.90 -1.53 12.84
C THR A 5 0.48 -0.10 13.21
N SER A 6 0.52 0.33 14.47
CA SER A 6 0.24 1.74 14.80
C SER A 6 1.53 2.50 14.99
N GLN A 7 2.10 2.96 13.88
CA GLN A 7 3.05 4.06 14.01
C GLN A 7 2.27 5.31 14.38
N GLU A 8 2.65 5.89 15.52
CA GLU A 8 2.06 7.13 15.98
C GLU A 8 2.49 8.25 15.04
N LEU A 9 1.60 8.62 14.12
CA LEU A 9 1.75 9.83 13.33
C LEU A 9 1.70 11.01 14.28
N ARG A 10 2.77 11.80 14.29
CA ARG A 10 2.84 13.05 15.04
C ARG A 10 2.45 14.20 14.12
N LEU A 11 1.49 15.01 14.55
CA LEU A 11 1.21 16.30 13.92
C LEU A 11 2.34 17.27 14.30
N ASP A 12 3.13 17.71 13.31
CA ASP A 12 4.25 18.62 13.54
C ASP A 12 3.84 20.08 13.40
N SER A 13 3.05 20.38 12.36
CA SER A 13 2.60 21.74 12.09
C SER A 13 1.28 21.77 11.33
N ARG A 14 0.61 22.91 11.41
CA ARG A 14 -0.62 23.19 10.67
C ARG A 14 -0.57 24.59 10.09
N ASN A 15 -1.02 24.72 8.85
CA ASN A 15 -1.27 26.01 8.22
C ASN A 15 -2.78 26.20 8.11
N GLU A 16 -3.34 27.09 8.92
CA GLU A 16 -4.80 27.33 8.96
C GLU A 16 -5.30 28.04 7.70
N HIS A 17 -4.48 28.88 7.06
CA HIS A 17 -4.86 29.62 5.86
C HIS A 17 -5.03 28.69 4.65
N GLU A 18 -4.13 27.71 4.52
CA GLU A 18 -4.20 26.70 3.45
C GLU A 18 -4.96 25.44 3.86
N ASP A 19 -5.36 25.38 5.13
CA ASP A 19 -5.89 24.21 5.81
C ASP A 19 -5.08 22.93 5.55
N SER A 20 -3.76 23.09 5.49
CA SER A 20 -2.78 22.02 5.29
C SER A 20 -2.16 21.60 6.62
N ALA A 21 -1.64 20.37 6.67
CA ALA A 21 -1.01 19.82 7.86
C ALA A 21 0.24 19.02 7.50
N THR A 22 1.23 19.06 8.38
CA THR A 22 2.47 18.31 8.26
C THR A 22 2.55 17.28 9.39
N PHE A 23 2.84 16.04 9.02
CA PHE A 23 2.99 14.92 9.93
C PHE A 23 4.39 14.32 9.83
N SER A 24 4.85 13.71 10.92
CA SER A 24 6.03 12.84 10.93
C SER A 24 5.68 11.46 11.51
N ALA A 25 6.47 10.46 11.14
CA ALA A 25 6.47 9.15 11.75
C ALA A 25 7.89 8.57 11.73
N PRO A 26 8.26 7.71 12.69
CA PRO A 26 9.48 6.91 12.56
C PRO A 26 9.33 5.92 11.40
N TRP A 27 10.42 5.43 10.82
CA TRP A 27 10.33 4.27 9.92
C TRP A 27 10.19 2.97 10.73
N ASN A 28 9.35 2.04 10.26
CA ASN A 28 9.34 0.68 10.76
C ASN A 28 10.20 -0.18 9.84
N GLU A 29 11.37 -0.56 10.31
CA GLU A 29 12.31 -1.36 9.52
C GLU A 29 11.74 -2.71 9.08
N ILE A 30 10.76 -3.25 9.80
CA ILE A 30 10.11 -4.51 9.44
C ILE A 30 9.52 -4.42 8.03
N TRP A 31 8.95 -3.27 7.66
CA TRP A 31 8.30 -3.03 6.37
C TRP A 31 9.28 -2.56 5.29
N THR A 32 10.44 -3.19 5.22
CA THR A 32 11.49 -2.88 4.25
C THR A 32 11.83 -4.05 3.33
N ILE A 33 12.27 -3.71 2.13
CA ILE A 33 12.92 -4.61 1.17
C ILE A 33 14.38 -4.18 1.10
N GLY A 34 15.26 -4.92 1.75
CA GLY A 34 16.65 -4.53 1.97
C GLY A 34 16.74 -3.31 2.89
N VAL A 35 17.11 -2.16 2.32
CA VAL A 35 17.27 -0.87 3.03
C VAL A 35 16.18 0.15 2.68
N SER A 36 15.32 -0.17 1.72
CA SER A 36 14.26 0.72 1.27
C SER A 36 12.92 0.32 1.88
N PRO A 37 12.10 1.27 2.35
CA PRO A 37 10.75 0.95 2.77
C PRO A 37 9.95 0.41 1.57
N GLN A 38 9.05 -0.53 1.85
CA GLN A 38 8.13 -1.04 0.83
C GLN A 38 7.15 0.08 0.43
N GLY A 39 6.82 0.15 -0.86
CA GLY A 39 6.08 1.30 -1.41
C GLY A 39 4.66 1.42 -0.85
N GLY A 40 3.97 0.29 -0.73
CA GLY A 40 2.67 0.18 -0.09
C GLY A 40 2.69 0.65 1.38
N TYR A 41 3.73 0.34 2.13
CA TYR A 41 3.90 0.79 3.51
C TYR A 41 4.08 2.31 3.59
N SER A 42 4.91 2.91 2.74
CA SER A 42 4.99 4.38 2.67
C SER A 42 3.63 5.01 2.33
N LEU A 43 2.89 4.42 1.39
CA LEU A 43 1.56 4.87 1.02
C LEU A 43 0.54 4.70 2.16
N SER A 44 0.68 3.67 2.98
CA SER A 44 -0.12 3.46 4.19
C SER A 44 -0.01 4.63 5.16
N LEU A 45 1.20 5.16 5.38
CA LEU A 45 1.44 6.29 6.28
C LEU A 45 0.80 7.56 5.72
N MET A 46 0.87 7.76 4.40
CA MET A 46 0.23 8.90 3.73
C MET A 46 -1.30 8.86 3.85
N ILE A 47 -1.92 7.69 3.72
CA ILE A 47 -3.36 7.52 3.93
C ILE A 47 -3.73 7.82 5.38
N GLN A 48 -2.97 7.28 6.34
CA GLN A 48 -3.21 7.56 7.75
C GLN A 48 -3.08 9.05 8.07
N ALA A 49 -2.11 9.76 7.50
CA ALA A 49 -1.95 11.21 7.66
C ALA A 49 -3.14 11.98 7.10
N ALA A 50 -3.64 11.60 5.91
CA ALA A 50 -4.83 12.21 5.34
C ALA A 50 -6.09 11.95 6.19
N GLN A 51 -6.23 10.74 6.73
CA GLN A 51 -7.31 10.37 7.66
C GLN A 51 -7.21 11.11 8.99
N ALA A 52 -6.01 11.34 9.51
CA ALA A 52 -5.79 12.16 10.72
C ALA A 52 -6.17 13.61 10.45
N TRP A 53 -5.76 14.16 9.30
CA TRP A 53 -6.07 15.52 8.87
C TRP A 53 -7.58 15.78 8.76
N VAL A 54 -8.36 14.92 8.11
CA VAL A 54 -9.83 15.09 8.02
C VAL A 54 -10.55 15.02 9.37
N ARG A 55 -9.91 14.48 10.42
CA ARG A 55 -10.47 14.45 11.78
C ARG A 55 -10.14 15.69 12.60
N LEU A 56 -9.25 16.57 12.12
CA LEU A 56 -8.90 17.79 12.85
C LEU A 56 -10.12 18.73 12.99
N PRO A 57 -10.32 19.42 14.14
CA PRO A 57 -11.55 20.18 14.38
C PRO A 57 -11.89 21.23 13.31
N SER A 58 -10.92 22.02 12.85
CA SER A 58 -11.18 23.10 11.86
C SER A 58 -11.20 22.64 10.40
N THR A 59 -11.08 21.34 10.11
CA THR A 59 -11.30 20.84 8.73
C THR A 59 -12.79 20.62 8.43
N HIS A 60 -13.67 20.78 9.42
CA HIS A 60 -15.12 20.62 9.26
C HIS A 60 -15.76 21.93 8.81
N SER A 61 -16.02 22.05 7.50
CA SER A 61 -16.77 23.19 6.93
C SER A 61 -18.27 23.17 7.28
N HIS A 62 -18.80 22.01 7.68
CA HIS A 62 -20.15 21.85 8.21
C HIS A 62 -20.11 21.07 9.53
N PRO A 63 -20.62 21.63 10.65
CA PRO A 63 -20.63 20.98 11.96
C PRO A 63 -21.40 19.65 12.00
N THR A 64 -22.24 19.37 10.99
CA THR A 64 -23.16 18.24 10.94
C THR A 64 -22.77 17.16 9.94
N ALA A 65 -21.79 17.41 9.08
CA ALA A 65 -21.38 16.43 8.07
C ALA A 65 -20.35 15.46 8.67
N ALA A 66 -20.65 14.16 8.60
CA ALA A 66 -19.71 13.13 9.02
C ALA A 66 -18.40 13.22 8.20
N PRO A 67 -17.22 13.09 8.83
CA PRO A 67 -15.95 13.25 8.14
C PRO A 67 -15.76 12.19 7.05
N HIS A 68 -15.13 12.59 5.94
CA HIS A 68 -14.72 11.70 4.86
C HIS A 68 -13.47 10.92 5.26
N ILE A 69 -13.66 9.88 6.09
CA ILE A 69 -12.55 9.10 6.68
C ILE A 69 -12.14 7.90 5.85
N ASP A 70 -12.95 7.47 4.89
CA ASP A 70 -12.69 6.25 4.14
C ASP A 70 -11.95 6.59 2.84
N PRO A 71 -10.79 5.96 2.55
CA PRO A 71 -10.20 6.09 1.22
C PRO A 71 -11.15 5.46 0.19
N LEU A 72 -11.44 6.21 -0.86
CA LEU A 72 -12.20 5.75 -2.03
C LEU A 72 -11.24 5.39 -3.17
N HIS A 73 -10.26 6.27 -3.43
CA HIS A 73 -9.28 6.09 -4.48
C HIS A 73 -7.96 6.75 -4.09
N VAL A 74 -6.86 6.12 -4.47
CA VAL A 74 -5.50 6.62 -4.29
C VAL A 74 -4.78 6.51 -5.64
N SER A 75 -4.06 7.56 -6.03
CA SER A 75 -3.17 7.55 -7.18
C SER A 75 -1.83 8.12 -6.76
N ALA A 76 -0.80 7.27 -6.70
CA ALA A 76 0.52 7.59 -6.19
C ALA A 76 1.59 7.50 -7.28
N THR A 77 2.58 8.39 -7.22
CA THR A 77 3.77 8.43 -8.08
C THR A 77 5.02 8.42 -7.21
N PHE A 78 5.88 7.43 -7.44
CA PHE A 78 7.15 7.25 -6.74
C PHE A 78 8.23 8.00 -7.52
N VAL A 79 8.64 9.15 -6.97
CA VAL A 79 9.53 10.09 -7.67
C VAL A 79 10.99 9.73 -7.44
N TYR A 80 11.35 9.38 -6.21
CA TYR A 80 12.71 9.03 -5.83
C TYR A 80 12.75 7.83 -4.88
N PRO A 81 13.85 7.06 -4.86
CA PRO A 81 14.06 6.01 -3.88
C PRO A 81 14.01 6.57 -2.46
N GLN A 82 13.28 5.87 -1.59
CA GLN A 82 13.16 6.20 -0.18
C GLN A 82 14.28 5.55 0.64
N SER A 83 14.69 6.19 1.72
CA SER A 83 15.69 5.66 2.66
C SER A 83 15.20 5.70 4.11
N ILE A 84 15.29 4.57 4.81
CA ILE A 84 14.97 4.53 6.25
C ILE A 84 15.96 5.34 7.11
N SER A 85 17.15 5.67 6.57
CA SER A 85 18.16 6.47 7.27
C SER A 85 17.82 7.96 7.33
N LYS A 86 16.80 8.40 6.58
CA LYS A 86 16.39 9.80 6.49
C LYS A 86 15.04 9.98 7.15
N PRO A 87 14.85 11.01 8.00
CA PRO A 87 13.53 11.34 8.52
C PRO A 87 12.52 11.53 7.39
N LEU A 88 11.28 11.14 7.63
CA LEU A 88 10.16 11.37 6.72
C LEU A 88 9.28 12.51 7.26
N SER A 89 8.73 13.30 6.35
CA SER A 89 7.66 14.25 6.64
C SER A 89 6.56 14.13 5.59
N ILE A 90 5.31 14.09 6.03
CA ILE A 90 4.14 13.91 5.17
C ILE A 90 3.33 15.20 5.21
N VAL A 91 3.20 15.86 4.07
CA VAL A 91 2.42 17.09 3.93
C VAL A 91 1.09 16.78 3.27
N VAL A 92 -0.02 17.07 3.95
CA VAL A 92 -1.38 16.91 3.45
C VAL A 92 -1.92 18.29 3.05
N LYS A 93 -2.33 18.44 1.79
CA LYS A 93 -2.90 19.67 1.23
C LYS A 93 -4.31 19.41 0.69
N PRO A 94 -5.36 20.08 1.19
CA PRO A 94 -6.68 20.01 0.57
C PRO A 94 -6.62 20.54 -0.86
N LEU A 95 -7.25 19.84 -1.79
CA LEU A 95 -7.52 20.37 -3.14
C LEU A 95 -8.99 20.74 -3.30
N LYS A 96 -9.90 19.93 -2.75
CA LYS A 96 -11.35 20.16 -2.83
C LYS A 96 -12.08 19.46 -1.70
N ARG A 97 -13.12 20.10 -1.15
CA ARG A 97 -14.11 19.46 -0.26
C ARG A 97 -15.49 19.56 -0.87
N GLY A 98 -16.05 18.43 -1.26
CA GLY A 98 -17.43 18.32 -1.72
C GLY A 98 -18.35 17.77 -0.63
N LYS A 99 -19.62 17.58 -0.96
CA LYS A 99 -20.63 16.99 -0.05
C LYS A 99 -20.39 15.50 0.25
N GLY A 100 -19.85 14.74 -0.71
CA GLY A 100 -19.64 13.30 -0.56
C GLY A 100 -18.20 12.82 -0.71
N VAL A 101 -17.29 13.71 -1.13
CA VAL A 101 -15.88 13.37 -1.37
C VAL A 101 -14.98 14.55 -1.00
N THR A 102 -13.87 14.26 -0.32
CA THR A 102 -12.74 15.18 -0.12
C THR A 102 -11.58 14.72 -1.00
N LEU A 103 -10.99 15.65 -1.76
CA LEU A 103 -9.77 15.42 -2.52
C LEU A 103 -8.61 16.12 -1.84
N ALA A 104 -7.55 15.35 -1.54
CA ALA A 104 -6.31 15.85 -0.98
C ALA A 104 -5.10 15.43 -1.83
N GLN A 105 -4.10 16.29 -1.89
CA GLN A 105 -2.75 15.91 -2.29
C GLN A 105 -1.95 15.60 -1.03
N VAL A 106 -1.19 14.52 -1.06
CA VAL A 106 -0.32 14.10 0.04
C VAL A 106 1.06 13.87 -0.52
N ASP A 107 2.06 14.54 0.05
CA ASP A 107 3.46 14.45 -0.37
C ASP A 107 4.29 13.90 0.79
N LEU A 108 5.00 12.80 0.55
CA LEU A 108 6.04 12.29 1.45
C LEU A 108 7.37 12.89 1.01
N THR A 109 8.03 13.56 1.95
CA THR A 109 9.31 14.24 1.74
C THR A 109 10.41 13.64 2.61
N GLN A 110 11.63 13.65 2.08
CA GLN A 110 12.86 13.36 2.81
C GLN A 110 13.88 14.44 2.44
N GLU A 111 14.48 15.11 3.44
CA GLU A 111 15.42 16.22 3.22
C GLU A 111 14.86 17.29 2.25
N ASN A 112 13.61 17.71 2.48
CA ASN A 112 12.88 18.68 1.65
C ASN A 112 12.65 18.27 0.18
N THR A 113 12.92 17.02 -0.18
CA THR A 113 12.64 16.47 -1.51
C THR A 113 11.41 15.59 -1.46
N VAL A 114 10.43 15.82 -2.35
CA VAL A 114 9.28 14.93 -2.52
C VAL A 114 9.76 13.63 -3.14
N VAL A 115 9.67 12.53 -2.38
CA VAL A 115 10.07 11.20 -2.85
C VAL A 115 8.88 10.36 -3.30
N LEU A 116 7.68 10.67 -2.79
CA LEU A 116 6.42 10.03 -3.16
C LEU A 116 5.30 11.07 -3.06
N THR A 117 4.48 11.19 -4.10
CA THR A 117 3.31 12.08 -4.12
C THR A 117 2.07 11.27 -4.45
N ALA A 118 0.93 11.60 -3.82
CA ALA A 118 -0.32 10.93 -4.06
C ALA A 118 -1.52 11.87 -4.05
N LYS A 119 -2.52 11.58 -4.89
CA LYS A 119 -3.86 12.16 -4.82
C LYS A 119 -4.80 11.18 -4.16
N LEU A 120 -5.45 11.60 -3.09
CA LEU A 120 -6.36 10.79 -2.29
C LEU A 120 -7.77 11.34 -2.39
N TYR A 121 -8.69 10.49 -2.81
CA TYR A 121 -10.13 10.72 -2.71
C TYR A 121 -10.61 10.03 -1.45
N LEU A 122 -11.11 10.81 -0.51
CA LEU A 122 -11.69 10.33 0.74
C LEU A 122 -13.20 10.51 0.68
N THR A 123 -13.94 9.59 1.29
CA THR A 123 -15.41 9.59 1.35
C THR A 123 -15.90 9.09 2.71
N ASN A 124 -17.21 8.96 2.86
CA ASN A 124 -17.83 8.24 3.95
C ASN A 124 -18.76 7.18 3.32
N PHE A 125 -18.31 5.93 3.29
CA PHE A 125 -19.06 4.84 2.66
C PHE A 125 -20.42 4.61 3.33
N ALA A 126 -20.51 4.82 4.64
CA ALA A 126 -21.76 4.70 5.37
C ALA A 126 -22.78 5.78 4.94
N ALA A 127 -22.35 7.03 4.80
CA ALA A 127 -23.22 8.13 4.38
C ALA A 127 -23.70 8.02 2.93
N ARG A 128 -22.90 7.46 2.02
CA ARG A 128 -23.26 7.35 0.59
C ARG A 128 -24.42 6.40 0.32
N ARG A 129 -24.54 5.32 1.10
CA ARG A 129 -25.59 4.30 0.89
C ARG A 129 -27.02 4.81 1.07
N GLY A 130 -27.22 5.79 1.94
CA GLY A 130 -28.56 6.38 2.16
C GLY A 130 -28.96 7.42 1.12
N ALA A 131 -28.04 7.89 0.28
CA ALA A 131 -28.25 9.04 -0.57
C ALA A 131 -28.57 8.68 -2.04
N ASP A 132 -28.01 7.57 -2.54
CA ASP A 132 -28.17 7.19 -3.94
C ASP A 132 -29.32 6.18 -4.10
N PRO A 133 -30.27 6.39 -5.03
CA PRO A 133 -31.27 5.38 -5.35
C PRO A 133 -30.57 4.11 -5.83
N PRO A 134 -31.09 2.91 -5.53
CA PRO A 134 -30.46 1.65 -5.96
C PRO A 134 -30.35 1.66 -7.48
N ILE A 135 -29.11 1.81 -7.97
CA ILE A 135 -28.85 1.75 -9.41
C ILE A 135 -29.10 0.30 -9.82
N LYS A 136 -30.08 0.08 -10.70
CA LYS A 136 -30.29 -1.21 -11.36
C LYS A 136 -29.17 -1.43 -12.38
N GLY A 137 -28.00 -1.81 -11.89
CA GLY A 137 -26.85 -2.26 -12.66
C GLY A 137 -26.29 -3.55 -12.07
N PRO A 138 -25.35 -4.22 -12.75
CA PRO A 138 -24.66 -5.34 -12.13
C PRO A 138 -24.06 -4.87 -10.80
N SER A 139 -24.39 -5.57 -9.70
CA SER A 139 -23.71 -5.34 -8.43
C SER A 139 -22.23 -5.60 -8.62
N PHE A 140 -21.40 -4.76 -7.98
CA PHE A 140 -19.96 -4.91 -8.05
C PHE A 140 -19.49 -5.71 -6.82
N PRO A 141 -18.72 -6.80 -6.99
CA PRO A 141 -18.21 -7.35 -8.24
C PRO A 141 -19.29 -8.16 -8.98
N SER A 142 -19.32 -8.07 -10.32
CA SER A 142 -20.25 -8.87 -11.13
C SER A 142 -19.91 -10.36 -11.18
N HIS A 143 -18.86 -10.77 -10.46
CA HIS A 143 -18.35 -12.13 -10.44
C HIS A 143 -17.92 -12.54 -9.02
N PRO A 144 -18.07 -13.82 -8.66
CA PRO A 144 -17.55 -14.36 -7.42
C PRO A 144 -16.02 -14.26 -7.37
N CYS A 145 -15.47 -14.40 -6.16
CA CYS A 145 -14.03 -14.57 -5.98
C CYS A 145 -13.54 -15.76 -6.81
N PRO A 146 -12.53 -15.57 -7.66
CA PRO A 146 -12.13 -16.61 -8.60
C PRO A 146 -11.17 -17.65 -7.99
N LEU A 147 -10.69 -17.41 -6.76
CA LEU A 147 -9.83 -18.32 -6.00
C LEU A 147 -10.62 -19.54 -5.50
N THR A 148 -9.96 -20.69 -5.50
CA THR A 148 -10.37 -21.88 -4.75
C THR A 148 -10.54 -21.52 -3.27
N LYS A 149 -11.52 -22.12 -2.59
CA LYS A 149 -11.76 -21.82 -1.18
C LYS A 149 -10.50 -22.09 -0.35
N PRO A 150 -10.19 -21.28 0.67
CA PRO A 150 -8.94 -21.42 1.42
C PRO A 150 -8.67 -22.82 2.00
N GLY A 151 -9.72 -23.52 2.44
CA GLY A 151 -9.62 -24.88 2.98
C GLY A 151 -9.44 -25.99 1.93
N GLU A 152 -9.63 -25.67 0.64
CA GLU A 152 -9.48 -26.58 -0.49
C GLU A 152 -8.13 -26.40 -1.20
N VAL A 153 -7.37 -25.36 -0.86
CA VAL A 153 -6.03 -25.13 -1.41
C VAL A 153 -5.05 -26.15 -0.82
N THR A 154 -4.48 -26.98 -1.70
CA THR A 154 -3.59 -28.10 -1.32
C THR A 154 -2.14 -27.69 -1.15
N SER A 155 -1.75 -26.51 -1.65
CA SER A 155 -0.36 -26.05 -1.56
C SER A 155 0.05 -25.80 -0.10
N GLN A 156 1.33 -26.07 0.18
CA GLN A 156 1.87 -25.79 1.50
C GLN A 156 2.00 -24.29 1.73
N SER A 157 1.67 -23.87 2.96
CA SER A 157 1.95 -22.51 3.43
C SER A 157 3.45 -22.24 3.40
N LYS A 158 3.84 -21.07 2.89
CA LYS A 158 5.22 -20.60 2.84
C LYS A 158 5.29 -19.14 3.28
N HIS A 159 6.43 -18.72 3.79
CA HIS A 159 6.70 -17.30 4.04
C HIS A 159 6.75 -16.52 2.72
N TYR A 160 6.21 -15.30 2.74
CA TYR A 160 6.16 -14.45 1.55
C TYR A 160 7.54 -13.86 1.20
N GLY A 161 7.92 -13.92 -0.07
CA GLY A 161 9.07 -13.18 -0.59
C GLY A 161 10.45 -13.78 -0.29
N GLY A 162 11.50 -13.08 -0.75
CA GLY A 162 12.89 -13.52 -0.62
C GLY A 162 13.57 -13.08 0.69
N LYS A 163 14.84 -13.45 0.85
CA LYS A 163 15.68 -13.07 2.03
C LYS A 163 15.80 -11.57 2.28
N GLN A 164 15.56 -10.74 1.26
CA GLN A 164 15.62 -9.28 1.38
C GLN A 164 14.34 -8.66 1.97
N VAL A 165 13.22 -9.39 1.98
CA VAL A 165 11.95 -8.91 2.51
C VAL A 165 11.94 -9.12 4.03
N LYS A 166 12.09 -8.04 4.82
CA LYS A 166 12.22 -8.17 6.28
C LYS A 166 10.92 -8.65 6.96
N PHE A 167 9.77 -8.37 6.35
CA PHE A 167 8.45 -8.80 6.83
C PHE A 167 8.04 -10.20 6.36
N ARG A 168 8.93 -10.97 5.71
CA ARG A 168 8.59 -12.30 5.16
C ARG A 168 8.08 -13.29 6.21
N GLU A 169 8.62 -13.23 7.43
CA GLU A 169 8.25 -14.15 8.52
C GLU A 169 6.88 -13.77 9.12
N LEU A 170 6.41 -12.55 8.85
CA LEU A 170 5.14 -12.02 9.33
C LEU A 170 3.97 -12.32 8.40
N ILE A 171 4.25 -12.83 7.20
CA ILE A 171 3.22 -13.12 6.20
C ILE A 171 3.43 -14.55 5.71
N SER A 172 2.44 -15.38 5.96
CA SER A 172 2.31 -16.65 5.27
C SER A 172 1.43 -16.53 4.04
N MET A 173 1.73 -17.37 3.07
CA MET A 173 1.09 -17.40 1.76
C MET A 173 0.84 -18.86 1.37
N ARG A 174 -0.38 -19.14 0.92
CA ARG A 174 -0.79 -20.41 0.31
C ARG A 174 -1.20 -20.14 -1.13
N ARG A 175 -0.38 -20.61 -2.07
CA ARG A 175 -0.59 -20.41 -3.51
C ARG A 175 -1.75 -21.27 -4.00
N ASP A 176 -2.62 -20.73 -4.82
CA ASP A 176 -3.72 -21.48 -5.41
C ASP A 176 -3.30 -22.10 -6.75
N ASP A 177 -2.52 -23.18 -6.67
CA ASP A 177 -1.94 -23.82 -7.86
C ASP A 177 -3.03 -24.27 -8.86
N ALA A 178 -4.19 -24.73 -8.37
CA ALA A 178 -5.32 -25.11 -9.21
C ALA A 178 -5.93 -23.92 -9.96
N PHE A 179 -6.06 -22.75 -9.29
CA PHE A 179 -6.46 -21.51 -9.96
C PHE A 179 -5.44 -21.09 -11.02
N GLU A 180 -4.14 -21.14 -10.69
CA GLU A 180 -3.10 -20.74 -11.64
C GLU A 180 -3.02 -21.66 -12.86
N GLU A 181 -3.16 -22.97 -12.66
CA GLU A 181 -3.20 -23.97 -13.73
C GLU A 181 -4.40 -23.73 -14.66
N ARG A 182 -5.59 -23.51 -14.09
CA ARG A 182 -6.81 -23.13 -14.84
C ARG A 182 -6.59 -21.88 -15.69
N ASN A 183 -5.77 -20.95 -15.22
CA ASN A 183 -5.43 -19.72 -15.93
C ASN A 183 -4.16 -19.82 -16.80
N LYS A 184 -3.60 -21.03 -17.00
CA LYS A 184 -2.39 -21.28 -17.79
C LYS A 184 -1.21 -20.39 -17.35
N GLY A 185 -1.14 -20.08 -16.06
CA GLY A 185 -0.13 -19.20 -15.47
C GLY A 185 -0.19 -17.73 -15.92
N LYS A 186 -1.26 -17.28 -16.59
CA LYS A 186 -1.43 -15.85 -16.93
C LYS A 186 -1.82 -15.00 -15.72
N VAL A 187 -2.54 -15.62 -14.79
CA VAL A 187 -3.05 -15.02 -13.55
C VAL A 187 -2.52 -15.83 -12.38
N ALA A 188 -2.11 -15.14 -11.33
CA ALA A 188 -1.65 -15.71 -10.08
C ALA A 188 -2.71 -15.52 -8.99
N GLY A 189 -2.78 -16.47 -8.06
CA GLY A 189 -3.73 -16.42 -6.97
C GLY A 189 -3.16 -17.02 -5.70
N ALA A 190 -3.41 -16.40 -4.57
CA ALA A 190 -3.01 -16.92 -3.28
C ALA A 190 -3.88 -16.40 -2.15
N TRP A 191 -3.92 -17.19 -1.07
CA TRP A 191 -4.41 -16.75 0.23
C TRP A 191 -3.24 -16.39 1.13
N PHE A 192 -3.39 -15.30 1.87
CA PHE A 192 -2.39 -14.77 2.76
C PHE A 192 -2.93 -14.67 4.18
N GLU A 193 -2.01 -14.76 5.13
CA GLU A 193 -2.29 -14.61 6.54
C GLU A 193 -1.09 -13.95 7.24
N ILE A 194 -1.34 -12.94 8.07
CA ILE A 194 -0.32 -12.38 8.95
C ILE A 194 0.02 -13.43 10.04
N THR A 195 1.22 -13.98 9.99
CA THR A 195 1.72 -14.98 10.94
C THR A 195 2.50 -14.33 12.06
N GLY A 196 2.02 -14.51 13.29
CA GLY A 196 2.73 -14.11 14.50
C GLY A 196 1.81 -13.64 15.61
N ASP A 197 2.18 -13.97 16.85
CA ASP A 197 1.53 -13.52 18.08
C ASP A 197 1.81 -12.05 18.41
N GLY A 198 2.13 -11.21 17.41
CA GLY A 198 2.57 -9.81 17.58
C GLY A 198 1.61 -8.89 18.35
N GLU A 199 0.48 -9.43 18.84
CA GLU A 199 -0.58 -8.77 19.59
C GLU A 199 -1.20 -9.62 20.71
N ARG A 200 -0.49 -10.57 21.35
CA ARG A 200 -0.99 -11.10 22.64
C ARG A 200 -0.50 -10.34 23.87
N ASP A 201 0.73 -9.83 23.88
CA ASP A 201 1.39 -9.45 25.14
C ASP A 201 1.56 -7.94 25.38
N GLY A 202 0.98 -7.06 24.54
CA GLY A 202 1.27 -5.62 24.59
C GLY A 202 0.15 -4.67 25.01
N LEU A 203 -1.11 -5.12 25.03
CA LEU A 203 -2.27 -4.27 25.34
C LEU A 203 -2.92 -4.76 26.62
N ALA A 204 -2.48 -4.19 27.75
CA ALA A 204 -3.02 -4.45 29.08
C ALA A 204 -4.52 -4.12 29.23
N ASP A 205 -5.17 -3.59 28.18
CA ASP A 205 -6.59 -3.26 28.13
C ASP A 205 -7.44 -4.23 27.29
N GLY A 206 -6.83 -5.28 26.70
CA GLY A 206 -7.55 -6.29 25.90
C GLY A 206 -8.21 -5.73 24.64
N LYS A 207 -7.89 -4.48 24.25
CA LYS A 207 -8.34 -3.92 22.98
C LYS A 207 -7.25 -4.14 21.97
N GLU A 208 -7.39 -5.18 21.14
CA GLU A 208 -6.67 -5.24 19.87
C GLU A 208 -6.93 -3.89 19.18
N ARG A 209 -5.93 -2.99 19.14
CA ARG A 209 -6.02 -1.79 18.31
C ARG A 209 -5.80 -2.26 16.90
N GLY A 210 -6.89 -2.81 16.35
CA GLY A 210 -6.90 -3.38 15.05
C GLY A 210 -6.62 -2.31 14.02
N VAL A 211 -6.19 -2.81 12.87
CA VAL A 211 -5.38 -2.04 11.99
C VAL A 211 -6.11 -1.98 10.66
N GLY A 212 -6.79 -0.85 10.45
CA GLY A 212 -7.77 -0.67 9.38
C GLY A 212 -7.18 -0.46 7.98
N TYR A 213 -7.88 0.33 7.15
CA TYR A 213 -7.66 0.59 5.71
C TYR A 213 -6.24 0.71 5.17
N HIS A 214 -5.28 1.05 6.03
CA HIS A 214 -3.92 1.37 5.65
C HIS A 214 -3.06 0.13 5.36
N TRP A 215 -3.55 -1.09 5.59
CA TRP A 215 -2.85 -2.31 5.11
C TRP A 215 -3.04 -2.60 3.64
N LEU A 216 -4.19 -2.22 3.08
CA LEU A 216 -4.48 -2.53 1.69
C LEU A 216 -3.40 -2.05 0.73
N PRO A 217 -2.79 -0.86 0.88
CA PRO A 217 -1.64 -0.45 0.06
C PRO A 217 -0.45 -1.39 0.13
N ILE A 218 -0.14 -1.95 1.31
CA ILE A 218 0.95 -2.93 1.47
C ILE A 218 0.62 -4.16 0.62
N PHE A 219 -0.60 -4.69 0.74
CA PHE A 219 -1.05 -5.86 0.01
C PHE A 219 -1.16 -5.60 -1.50
N CYS A 220 -1.55 -4.40 -1.90
CA CYS A 220 -1.66 -4.01 -3.31
C CYS A 220 -0.30 -3.83 -4.00
N ASP A 221 0.76 -3.55 -3.23
CA ASP A 221 2.15 -3.42 -3.69
C ASP A 221 2.97 -4.70 -3.38
N MET A 222 2.28 -5.77 -2.95
CA MET A 222 2.78 -7.14 -2.99
C MET A 222 2.28 -7.75 -4.30
N TYR A 223 3.12 -8.54 -4.98
CA TYR A 223 2.71 -9.22 -6.19
C TYR A 223 3.25 -10.65 -6.22
N LEU A 224 2.36 -11.57 -6.61
CA LEU A 224 2.64 -13.00 -6.61
C LEU A 224 3.64 -13.45 -7.68
N ARG A 225 3.71 -12.71 -8.80
CA ARG A 225 4.55 -13.05 -9.94
C ARG A 225 5.38 -11.86 -10.38
N PRO A 226 6.60 -11.67 -9.84
CA PRO A 226 7.56 -10.79 -10.46
C PRO A 226 7.79 -11.17 -11.92
N PRO A 227 8.19 -10.20 -12.76
CA PRO A 227 8.59 -10.45 -14.13
C PRO A 227 9.62 -11.60 -14.30
N GLU A 228 10.56 -11.82 -13.37
CA GLU A 228 11.54 -12.93 -13.44
C GLU A 228 10.91 -14.33 -13.41
N GLN A 229 9.71 -14.48 -12.86
CA GLN A 229 9.03 -15.78 -12.85
C GLN A 229 8.45 -16.14 -14.22
N ARG A 230 8.45 -15.19 -15.15
CA ARG A 230 8.24 -15.47 -16.57
C ARG A 230 9.61 -15.73 -17.18
N ASP A 231 9.71 -16.66 -18.12
CA ASP A 231 10.94 -16.95 -18.89
C ASP A 231 11.40 -15.77 -19.78
N LEU A 232 11.04 -14.53 -19.42
CA LEU A 232 11.35 -13.27 -20.07
C LEU A 232 12.73 -12.72 -19.65
N TYR A 233 13.26 -13.13 -18.49
CA TYR A 233 14.51 -12.59 -17.95
C TYR A 233 15.63 -13.63 -17.90
N PRO A 234 16.89 -13.23 -18.16
CA PRO A 234 18.06 -14.10 -17.99
C PRO A 234 18.11 -14.73 -16.60
N LYS A 235 18.17 -16.07 -16.55
CA LYS A 235 18.32 -16.84 -15.31
C LYS A 235 19.60 -16.42 -14.58
N GLY A 236 19.54 -16.36 -13.26
CA GLY A 236 20.68 -16.03 -12.40
C GLY A 236 20.98 -14.53 -12.24
N THR A 237 20.21 -13.64 -12.90
CA THR A 237 20.29 -12.20 -12.65
C THR A 237 19.32 -11.84 -11.53
N ALA A 238 19.79 -11.09 -10.53
CA ALA A 238 18.92 -10.51 -9.50
C ALA A 238 18.36 -9.19 -10.02
N TRP A 239 17.04 -9.02 -10.00
CA TRP A 239 16.38 -7.79 -10.45
C TRP A 239 15.81 -7.01 -9.28
N TRP A 240 15.65 -5.71 -9.52
CA TRP A 240 14.93 -4.79 -8.67
C TRP A 240 13.80 -4.16 -9.46
N TYR A 241 12.68 -4.00 -8.77
CA TYR A 241 11.43 -3.56 -9.36
C TYR A 241 10.91 -2.28 -8.71
N PRO A 242 11.50 -1.11 -9.05
CA PRO A 242 10.97 0.13 -8.54
C PRO A 242 9.57 0.38 -9.11
N THR A 243 8.60 0.48 -8.21
CA THR A 243 7.28 1.01 -8.54
C THR A 243 7.45 2.45 -9.01
N LEU A 244 6.85 2.78 -10.16
CA LEU A 244 6.77 4.14 -10.70
C LEU A 244 5.44 4.79 -10.31
N SER A 245 4.35 4.04 -10.43
CA SER A 245 3.01 4.49 -10.04
C SER A 245 2.20 3.36 -9.46
N LEU A 246 1.36 3.67 -8.48
CA LEU A 246 0.39 2.74 -7.89
C LEU A 246 -0.96 3.44 -7.73
N SER A 247 -2.00 2.85 -8.28
CA SER A 247 -3.38 3.30 -8.10
C SER A 247 -4.18 2.24 -7.38
N ILE A 248 -4.99 2.64 -6.39
CA ILE A 248 -5.80 1.74 -5.56
C ILE A 248 -7.23 2.28 -5.51
N GLU A 249 -8.19 1.44 -5.85
CA GLU A 249 -9.62 1.67 -5.71
C GLU A 249 -10.18 0.83 -4.57
N TYR A 250 -10.65 1.50 -3.53
CA TYR A 250 -11.31 0.86 -2.40
C TYR A 250 -12.77 0.63 -2.74
N LYS A 251 -13.23 -0.59 -2.53
CA LYS A 251 -14.58 -1.00 -2.96
C LYS A 251 -15.60 -0.96 -1.84
N ARG A 252 -15.16 -0.83 -0.59
CA ARG A 252 -16.04 -0.82 0.58
C ARG A 252 -15.39 -0.18 1.79
N SER A 253 -16.23 0.09 2.78
CA SER A 253 -15.79 0.40 4.12
C SER A 253 -15.10 -0.83 4.74
N LEU A 254 -14.00 -0.59 5.42
CA LEU A 254 -13.28 -1.56 6.23
C LEU A 254 -13.32 -1.12 7.70
N PRO A 255 -13.26 -2.07 8.64
CA PRO A 255 -13.11 -1.75 10.05
C PRO A 255 -11.89 -0.85 10.28
N GLN A 256 -12.05 0.20 11.09
CA GLN A 256 -10.92 1.04 11.49
C GLN A 256 -10.15 0.43 12.65
N ASP A 257 -10.87 -0.28 13.52
CA ASP A 257 -10.37 -0.78 14.80
C ASP A 257 -10.17 -2.31 14.81
N VAL A 258 -10.31 -2.97 13.65
CA VAL A 258 -10.13 -4.43 13.54
C VAL A 258 -9.14 -4.74 12.43
N LEU A 259 -8.15 -5.58 12.74
CA LEU A 259 -7.16 -6.06 11.80
C LEU A 259 -7.77 -7.17 10.92
N LEU A 260 -7.77 -6.96 9.61
CA LEU A 260 -7.97 -8.04 8.65
C LEU A 260 -6.67 -8.82 8.53
N ARG A 261 -6.59 -9.98 9.21
CA ARG A 261 -5.38 -10.80 9.25
C ARG A 261 -5.20 -11.63 7.99
N ARG A 262 -6.31 -11.93 7.29
CA ARG A 262 -6.32 -12.86 6.16
C ARG A 262 -6.97 -12.22 4.94
N TRP A 263 -6.38 -12.44 3.78
CA TRP A 263 -6.90 -11.94 2.51
C TRP A 263 -6.58 -12.89 1.36
N GLY A 264 -7.33 -12.78 0.29
CA GLY A 264 -7.01 -13.38 -1.00
C GLY A 264 -6.44 -12.32 -1.93
N GLU A 265 -5.45 -12.68 -2.72
CA GLU A 265 -4.92 -11.84 -3.80
C GLU A 265 -5.10 -12.58 -5.12
N VAL A 266 -5.55 -11.85 -6.13
CA VAL A 266 -5.51 -12.26 -7.54
C VAL A 266 -4.71 -11.21 -8.28
N SER A 267 -3.61 -11.61 -8.92
CA SER A 267 -2.74 -10.67 -9.63
C SER A 267 -2.36 -11.14 -11.03
N TRP A 268 -2.21 -10.20 -11.95
CA TRP A 268 -1.84 -10.46 -13.34
C TRP A 268 -1.08 -9.27 -13.93
N VAL A 269 -0.29 -9.55 -14.97
CA VAL A 269 0.48 -8.54 -15.72
C VAL A 269 -0.03 -8.54 -17.15
N ASP A 270 -0.50 -7.38 -17.63
CA ASP A 270 -1.08 -7.23 -18.97
C ASP A 270 0.03 -7.15 -20.03
N PHE A 271 1.09 -6.38 -19.78
CA PHE A 271 2.21 -6.20 -20.70
C PHE A 271 3.56 -6.09 -19.99
N THR A 272 4.61 -6.38 -20.76
CA THR A 272 6.00 -6.12 -20.39
C THR A 272 6.71 -5.65 -21.64
N GLN A 273 7.26 -4.45 -21.61
CA GLN A 273 7.93 -3.83 -22.75
C GLN A 273 9.06 -2.95 -22.24
N ASP A 274 10.26 -3.12 -22.81
CA ASP A 274 11.44 -2.29 -22.52
C ASP A 274 11.77 -2.18 -21.01
N GLY A 275 11.62 -3.29 -20.29
CA GLY A 275 11.82 -3.38 -18.85
C GLY A 275 10.68 -2.79 -18.01
N GLN A 276 9.74 -2.05 -18.61
CA GLN A 276 8.52 -1.63 -17.95
C GLN A 276 7.50 -2.77 -17.94
N TYR A 277 6.78 -2.91 -16.83
CA TYR A 277 5.63 -3.80 -16.75
C TYR A 277 4.54 -3.18 -15.91
N ASP A 278 3.32 -3.62 -16.15
CA ASP A 278 2.18 -3.27 -15.34
C ASP A 278 1.68 -4.48 -14.57
N ASN A 279 1.18 -4.26 -13.36
CA ASN A 279 0.63 -5.32 -12.53
C ASN A 279 -0.73 -4.86 -12.02
N SER A 280 -1.73 -5.70 -12.21
CA SER A 280 -3.08 -5.49 -11.71
C SER A 280 -3.35 -6.49 -10.59
N VAL A 281 -3.97 -6.02 -9.52
CA VAL A 281 -4.24 -6.80 -8.30
C VAL A 281 -5.69 -6.61 -7.88
N GLN A 282 -6.33 -7.69 -7.46
CA GLN A 282 -7.58 -7.66 -6.70
C GLN A 282 -7.33 -8.24 -5.32
N ILE A 283 -7.73 -7.48 -4.29
CA ILE A 283 -7.69 -7.92 -2.90
C ILE A 283 -9.08 -8.36 -2.49
N TRP A 284 -9.19 -9.57 -1.97
CA TRP A 284 -10.42 -10.21 -1.52
C TRP A 284 -10.34 -10.45 -0.01
N SER A 285 -11.47 -10.31 0.70
CA SER A 285 -11.54 -10.73 2.08
C SER A 285 -11.39 -12.24 2.20
N HIS A 286 -10.81 -12.69 3.29
CA HIS A 286 -10.88 -14.10 3.62
C HIS A 286 -12.27 -14.45 4.19
N PRO A 287 -12.89 -15.58 3.80
CA PRO A 287 -14.21 -15.99 4.31
C PRO A 287 -14.33 -15.95 5.84
N ALA A 288 -13.29 -16.40 6.54
CA ALA A 288 -13.27 -16.40 8.00
C ALA A 288 -13.19 -14.99 8.63
N ASP A 289 -12.83 -13.96 7.87
CA ASP A 289 -12.78 -12.55 8.32
C ASP A 289 -14.01 -11.76 7.85
N ASN A 290 -14.92 -12.35 7.05
CA ASN A 290 -16.12 -11.66 6.56
C ASN A 290 -17.01 -11.13 7.68
N HIS A 291 -17.02 -11.81 8.83
CA HIS A 291 -17.78 -11.39 10.00
C HIS A 291 -17.34 -10.03 10.57
N LEU A 292 -16.13 -9.57 10.22
CA LEU A 292 -15.58 -8.27 10.60
C LEU A 292 -16.02 -7.15 9.66
N LEU A 293 -16.39 -7.49 8.43
CA LEU A 293 -16.90 -6.51 7.47
C LEU A 293 -18.30 -6.07 7.86
N ASP A 294 -18.67 -4.85 7.45
CA ASP A 294 -20.02 -4.33 7.63
C ASP A 294 -21.07 -5.34 7.13
N PRO A 295 -21.97 -5.85 8.00
CA PRO A 295 -23.01 -6.81 7.63
C PRO A 295 -23.88 -6.33 6.48
N SER A 296 -24.13 -5.02 6.39
CA SER A 296 -24.94 -4.42 5.32
C SER A 296 -24.22 -4.35 3.96
N MET A 297 -22.95 -4.75 3.89
CA MET A 297 -22.16 -4.90 2.67
C MET A 297 -21.91 -6.36 2.27
N ARG A 298 -22.53 -7.33 2.96
CA ARG A 298 -22.38 -8.75 2.65
C ARG A 298 -23.42 -9.13 1.60
N GLU A 299 -22.99 -9.29 0.36
CA GLU A 299 -23.88 -9.76 -0.70
C GLU A 299 -24.17 -11.27 -0.56
N GLU A 300 -23.20 -12.07 -0.09
CA GLU A 300 -23.30 -13.53 0.14
C GLU A 300 -22.26 -14.00 1.17
N ASP A 301 -22.35 -15.25 1.66
CA ASP A 301 -21.39 -15.90 2.60
C ASP A 301 -19.97 -16.11 2.00
N GLY A 302 -19.70 -15.58 0.81
CA GLY A 302 -18.43 -15.72 0.09
C GLY A 302 -17.42 -14.60 0.31
N PRO A 303 -16.16 -14.78 -0.14
CA PRO A 303 -15.15 -13.72 -0.17
C PRO A 303 -15.65 -12.47 -0.88
N GLN A 304 -15.23 -11.31 -0.38
CA GLN A 304 -15.71 -10.01 -0.81
C GLN A 304 -14.55 -9.17 -1.34
N ILE A 305 -14.71 -8.51 -2.50
CA ILE A 305 -13.63 -7.66 -3.04
C ILE A 305 -13.44 -6.41 -2.17
N LEU A 306 -12.23 -6.21 -1.67
CA LEU A 306 -11.85 -5.10 -0.79
C LEU A 306 -11.28 -3.93 -1.59
N ALA A 307 -10.35 -4.24 -2.50
CA ALA A 307 -9.68 -3.25 -3.33
C ALA A 307 -9.26 -3.82 -4.68
N ILE A 308 -9.06 -2.92 -5.63
CA ILE A 308 -8.38 -3.19 -6.91
C ILE A 308 -7.20 -2.24 -7.00
N ALA A 309 -6.06 -2.73 -7.45
CA ALA A 309 -4.91 -1.89 -7.70
C ALA A 309 -4.33 -2.12 -9.09
N ARG A 310 -3.72 -1.07 -9.63
CA ARG A 310 -2.88 -1.12 -10.83
C ARG A 310 -1.57 -0.42 -10.54
N GLN A 311 -0.49 -1.11 -10.83
CA GLN A 311 0.88 -0.69 -10.60
C GLN A 311 1.60 -0.63 -11.93
N VAL A 312 2.51 0.33 -12.08
CA VAL A 312 3.50 0.36 -13.15
C VAL A 312 4.87 0.36 -12.48
N ALA A 313 5.77 -0.49 -12.94
CA ALA A 313 7.11 -0.62 -12.41
C ALA A 313 8.14 -0.86 -13.53
N LEU A 314 9.41 -0.65 -13.20
CA LEU A 314 10.53 -1.02 -14.06
C LEU A 314 11.15 -2.33 -13.58
N SER A 315 11.89 -2.99 -14.45
CA SER A 315 12.72 -4.16 -14.16
C SER A 315 14.16 -3.76 -14.42
N THR A 316 14.94 -3.65 -13.34
CA THR A 316 16.32 -3.17 -13.40
C THR A 316 17.27 -4.23 -12.83
N PRO A 317 18.36 -4.59 -13.52
CA PRO A 317 19.36 -5.49 -12.95
C PRO A 317 20.02 -4.85 -11.73
N LEU A 318 20.03 -5.54 -10.58
CA LEU A 318 20.64 -5.01 -9.35
C LEU A 318 22.13 -4.67 -9.52
N GLY A 319 22.84 -5.35 -10.43
CA GLY A 319 24.26 -5.12 -10.69
C GLY A 319 24.60 -3.76 -11.34
N GLN A 320 23.66 -3.11 -12.03
CA GLN A 320 23.94 -1.84 -12.72
C GLN A 320 23.90 -0.62 -11.79
N GLN A 321 23.09 -0.64 -10.73
CA GLN A 321 22.98 0.48 -9.78
C GLN A 321 24.26 0.76 -8.98
N GLY A 322 25.03 -0.29 -8.66
CA GLY A 322 26.29 -0.13 -7.94
C GLY A 322 27.33 0.66 -8.73
N GLY A 323 27.27 0.60 -10.07
CA GLY A 323 28.15 1.34 -10.97
C GLY A 323 27.81 2.84 -11.03
N GLU A 324 26.53 3.18 -11.09
CA GLU A 324 26.07 4.58 -11.14
C GLU A 324 26.26 5.31 -9.81
N LYS A 325 25.95 4.68 -8.67
CA LYS A 325 26.23 5.28 -7.34
C LYS A 325 27.73 5.56 -7.15
N ARG A 326 28.61 4.65 -7.59
CA ARG A 326 30.06 4.87 -7.58
C ARG A 326 30.49 5.99 -8.53
N ARG A 327 29.90 6.08 -9.73
CA ARG A 327 30.20 7.16 -10.69
C ARG A 327 29.72 8.53 -10.22
N MET A 328 28.54 8.64 -9.60
CA MET A 328 28.05 9.91 -9.04
C MET A 328 28.87 10.34 -7.83
N GLN A 329 29.22 9.41 -6.93
CA GLN A 329 30.11 9.70 -5.81
C GLN A 329 31.50 10.17 -6.28
N ALA A 330 32.06 9.53 -7.32
CA ALA A 330 33.34 9.92 -7.90
C ALA A 330 33.32 11.32 -8.57
N ARG A 331 32.17 11.77 -9.10
CA ARG A 331 32.00 13.13 -9.64
C ARG A 331 31.86 14.18 -8.54
N SER A 332 31.14 13.86 -7.45
CA SER A 332 31.01 14.78 -6.31
C SER A 332 32.33 15.02 -5.57
N THR A 333 33.23 14.03 -5.55
CA THR A 333 34.56 14.17 -4.94
C THR A 333 35.56 14.89 -5.84
N SER A 334 35.42 14.81 -7.18
CA SER A 334 36.27 15.59 -8.10
C SER A 334 35.97 17.09 -8.08
N GLU A 335 34.70 17.48 -7.95
CA GLU A 335 34.30 18.90 -7.92
C GLU A 335 34.69 19.61 -6.60
N GLN A 336 34.86 18.86 -5.50
CA GLN A 336 35.39 19.42 -4.23
C GLN A 336 36.92 19.55 -4.21
N GLY A 337 37.64 18.95 -5.16
CA GLY A 337 39.10 18.96 -5.23
C GLY A 337 39.71 20.16 -5.96
N GLU A 338 38.98 20.81 -6.88
CA GLU A 338 39.54 21.87 -7.75
C GLU A 338 39.48 23.28 -7.15
N GLY A 339 38.92 23.46 -5.95
CA GLY A 339 38.76 24.78 -5.31
C GLY A 339 39.93 25.27 -4.43
N LYS A 340 41.01 24.51 -4.26
CA LYS A 340 42.14 24.87 -3.37
C LYS A 340 43.46 24.99 -4.14
N GLY A 341 43.58 26.03 -4.95
CA GLY A 341 44.80 26.23 -5.74
C GLY A 341 44.98 27.64 -6.33
N ALA A 342 44.66 28.70 -5.58
CA ALA A 342 45.13 30.04 -5.92
C ALA A 342 45.20 30.92 -4.65
N LYS A 343 46.39 30.96 -4.03
CA LYS A 343 46.82 32.11 -3.24
C LYS A 343 48.16 32.57 -3.79
N LEU A 344 48.16 33.83 -4.21
CA LEU A 344 49.31 34.66 -4.57
C LEU A 344 50.22 34.88 -3.36
#